data_AF-A0AAJ1KQS5-F1
#
_entry.id   AF-A0AAJ1KQS5-F1
#
_cell.length_a   1.000
_cell.length_b   1.000
_cell.length_c   1.000
_cell.angle_alpha   90.00
_cell.angle_beta   90.00
_cell.angle_gamma   90.00
#
_symmetry.space_group_name_H-M   'P 1'
#
loop_
_entity.id
_entity.type
_entity.pdbx_description
1 polymer ?
#
loop_
_entity_poly.entity_id
_entity_poly.type
_entity_poly.pdbx_seq_one_letter_code
_entity_poly.pdbx_strand_id
1 'polypeptide(L)'
;MTNYTVKLMTVDGELSYSDYRAEKATFTANGNSKDILFTPYNFRDPSVVSSVVLDNGSGTTINISADFRLDVGDVVKFPAGTLKETDTQARPTILSGAPYVAMVRARQAMIELAGDSPIYAQQKIPESKDPFTAVHLLTSSREPQAFAKSWDGDYRVYHYNCEAKIIVIRSSDDAQAFLENFLNQVDSTEGDFWQFENNCCIDRSGDFENSSPLIDNLVYQQMAQVTLSLTFVYQHYKRESWIESATVTPCDKVTLAIRGY
;
A
#
# COMPACT_ATOMS: atom_id res chain seq x y z
N MET A 1 -25.20 -1.95 -18.05
CA MET A 1 -24.15 -1.71 -17.03
C MET A 1 -24.17 -2.90 -16.11
N THR A 2 -23.00 -3.41 -15.74
CA THR A 2 -22.87 -4.64 -14.96
C THR A 2 -21.98 -4.35 -13.76
N ASN A 3 -22.34 -4.85 -12.58
CA ASN A 3 -21.52 -4.71 -11.39
C ASN A 3 -20.68 -5.96 -11.21
N TYR A 4 -19.39 -5.77 -10.97
CA TYR A 4 -18.43 -6.82 -10.69
C TYR A 4 -17.70 -6.55 -9.39
N THR A 5 -17.39 -7.62 -8.67
CA THR A 5 -16.30 -7.67 -7.72
C THR A 5 -15.03 -8.04 -8.49
N VAL A 6 -14.05 -7.17 -8.44
CA VAL A 6 -12.77 -7.27 -9.14
C VAL A 6 -11.73 -7.81 -8.17
N LYS A 7 -11.15 -8.95 -8.51
CA LYS A 7 -10.20 -9.69 -7.68
C LYS A 7 -8.85 -9.77 -8.37
N LEU A 8 -7.77 -9.56 -7.62
CA LEU A 8 -6.41 -9.82 -8.09
C LEU A 8 -6.06 -11.27 -7.75
N MET A 9 -5.57 -12.01 -8.73
CA MET A 9 -5.25 -13.43 -8.58
C MET A 9 -3.76 -13.66 -8.77
N THR A 10 -3.19 -14.46 -7.89
CA THR A 10 -1.87 -15.08 -8.02
C THR A 10 -2.02 -16.48 -8.63
N VAL A 11 -0.90 -17.17 -8.87
CA VAL A 11 -0.91 -18.58 -9.30
C VAL A 11 -1.56 -19.52 -8.27
N ASP A 12 -1.50 -19.15 -6.98
CA ASP A 12 -2.01 -19.96 -5.87
C ASP A 12 -3.46 -19.62 -5.49
N GLY A 13 -4.05 -18.58 -6.09
CA GLY A 13 -5.42 -18.15 -5.83
C GLY A 13 -5.56 -16.65 -5.66
N GLU A 14 -6.68 -16.21 -5.09
CA GLU A 14 -6.94 -14.79 -4.83
C GLU A 14 -5.84 -14.23 -3.91
N LEU A 15 -5.35 -13.03 -4.25
CA LEU A 15 -4.34 -12.34 -3.47
C LEU A 15 -4.81 -12.21 -2.02
N SER A 16 -3.95 -12.57 -1.06
CA SER A 16 -4.33 -12.62 0.35
C SER A 16 -3.27 -11.96 1.21
N TYR A 17 -3.63 -10.81 1.79
CA TYR A 17 -2.94 -10.15 2.89
C TYR A 17 -3.99 -9.49 3.78
N SER A 18 -3.63 -9.12 5.01
CA SER A 18 -4.56 -8.67 6.06
C SER A 18 -5.56 -7.58 5.62
N ASP A 19 -5.14 -6.74 4.68
CA ASP A 19 -5.88 -5.53 4.26
C ASP A 19 -6.38 -5.63 2.83
N TYR A 20 -6.13 -6.76 2.18
CA TYR A 20 -6.62 -6.97 0.84
C TYR A 20 -8.15 -7.01 0.85
N ARG A 21 -8.74 -6.28 -0.10
CA ARG A 21 -10.17 -6.27 -0.37
C ARG A 21 -10.36 -6.32 -1.88
N ALA A 22 -11.24 -7.22 -2.33
CA ALA A 22 -11.71 -7.17 -3.70
C ALA A 22 -12.57 -5.92 -3.92
N GLU A 23 -12.35 -5.24 -5.04
CA GLU A 23 -12.97 -3.94 -5.31
C GLU A 23 -14.29 -4.09 -6.05
N LYS A 24 -15.29 -3.30 -5.67
CA LYS A 24 -16.59 -3.27 -6.39
C LYS A 24 -16.55 -2.22 -7.48
N ALA A 25 -16.86 -2.62 -8.71
CA ALA A 25 -16.82 -1.74 -9.87
C ALA A 25 -18.01 -1.93 -10.79
N THR A 26 -18.47 -0.82 -11.37
CA THR A 26 -19.51 -0.83 -12.41
C THR A 26 -18.86 -0.75 -13.78
N PHE A 27 -19.26 -1.63 -14.68
CA PHE A 27 -18.76 -1.73 -16.06
C PHE A 27 -19.82 -1.25 -17.06
N THR A 28 -19.31 -0.63 -18.12
CA THR A 28 -20.05 -0.19 -19.31
C THR A 28 -19.47 -0.87 -20.55
N ALA A 29 -20.04 -0.62 -21.73
CA ALA A 29 -19.48 -1.10 -22.99
C ALA A 29 -18.01 -0.67 -23.23
N ASN A 30 -17.56 0.41 -22.57
CA ASN A 30 -16.20 0.93 -22.68
C ASN A 30 -15.26 0.43 -21.58
N GLY A 31 -15.71 -0.49 -20.71
CA GLY A 31 -14.95 -0.97 -19.54
C GLY A 31 -15.44 -0.38 -18.22
N ASN A 32 -14.58 -0.45 -17.20
CA ASN A 32 -14.85 0.11 -15.87
C ASN A 32 -15.22 1.60 -15.95
N SER A 33 -16.36 1.97 -15.36
CA SER A 33 -16.92 3.32 -15.42
C SER A 33 -16.15 4.37 -14.61
N LYS A 34 -15.45 3.94 -13.56
CA LYS A 34 -14.65 4.76 -12.66
C LYS A 34 -13.33 4.06 -12.38
N ASP A 35 -12.38 4.81 -11.84
CA ASP A 35 -11.12 4.26 -11.36
C ASP A 35 -11.39 3.14 -10.33
N ILE A 36 -10.68 2.03 -10.50
CA ILE A 36 -10.63 0.94 -9.52
C ILE A 36 -9.27 1.05 -8.85
N LEU A 37 -9.26 1.17 -7.53
CA LEU A 37 -8.04 1.40 -6.74
C LEU A 37 -7.98 0.37 -5.60
N PHE A 38 -6.97 -0.50 -5.62
CA PHE A 38 -6.78 -1.49 -4.58
C PHE A 38 -6.02 -0.90 -3.39
N THR A 39 -6.11 -1.54 -2.23
CA THR A 39 -5.27 -1.20 -1.08
C THR A 39 -3.78 -1.36 -1.43
N PRO A 40 -2.90 -0.48 -0.92
CA PRO A 40 -1.47 -0.68 -0.97
C PRO A 40 -1.09 -2.10 -0.52
N TYR A 41 -0.21 -2.72 -1.28
CA TYR A 41 0.30 -4.05 -0.98
C TYR A 41 1.10 -4.02 0.33
N ASN A 42 0.71 -4.87 1.28
CA ASN A 42 1.22 -4.86 2.65
C ASN A 42 1.80 -6.21 3.08
N PHE A 43 2.04 -7.13 2.14
CA PHE A 43 2.69 -8.38 2.48
C PHE A 43 4.21 -8.21 2.51
N ARG A 44 4.90 -9.00 3.32
CA ARG A 44 6.37 -8.93 3.45
C ARG A 44 7.07 -9.32 2.15
N ASP A 45 6.64 -10.45 1.58
CA ASP A 45 7.22 -11.00 0.37
C ASP A 45 6.51 -10.44 -0.87
N PRO A 46 7.22 -10.26 -1.99
CA PRO A 46 6.58 -9.82 -3.23
C PRO A 46 5.56 -10.85 -3.72
N SER A 47 4.55 -10.38 -4.47
CA SER A 47 3.60 -11.25 -5.15
C SER A 47 3.50 -10.94 -6.63
N VAL A 48 3.24 -11.96 -7.44
CA VAL A 48 2.96 -11.80 -8.87
C VAL A 48 1.48 -12.04 -9.10
N VAL A 49 0.82 -11.03 -9.66
CA VAL A 49 -0.57 -11.13 -10.10
C VAL A 49 -0.57 -11.73 -11.50
N SER A 50 -1.13 -12.94 -11.61
CA SER A 50 -1.22 -13.72 -12.85
C SER A 50 -2.54 -13.49 -13.59
N SER A 51 -3.57 -13.02 -12.90
CA SER A 51 -4.83 -12.65 -13.54
C SER A 51 -5.70 -11.70 -12.71
N VAL A 52 -6.69 -11.11 -13.38
CA VAL A 52 -7.75 -10.30 -12.77
C VAL A 52 -9.07 -11.00 -13.04
N VAL A 53 -9.82 -11.28 -11.98
CA VAL A 53 -11.12 -11.94 -12.07
C VAL A 53 -12.23 -10.92 -11.85
N LEU A 54 -13.19 -10.89 -12.78
CA LEU A 54 -14.43 -10.16 -12.65
C LEU A 54 -15.54 -11.14 -12.26
N ASP A 55 -16.08 -10.96 -11.05
CA ASP A 55 -17.11 -11.81 -10.47
C ASP A 55 -18.40 -11.02 -10.29
N ASN A 56 -19.48 -11.41 -10.96
CA ASN A 56 -20.78 -10.75 -10.86
C ASN A 56 -21.72 -11.44 -9.84
N GLY A 57 -21.24 -12.44 -9.09
CA GLY A 57 -22.03 -13.18 -8.12
C GLY A 57 -23.01 -14.20 -8.70
N SER A 58 -23.06 -14.37 -10.04
CA SER A 58 -23.96 -15.32 -10.71
C SER A 58 -23.34 -16.71 -10.94
N GLY A 59 -22.12 -16.94 -10.45
CA GLY A 59 -21.37 -18.19 -10.63
C GLY A 59 -20.56 -18.27 -11.93
N THR A 60 -20.72 -17.31 -12.84
CA THR A 60 -19.83 -17.15 -14.01
C THR A 60 -18.85 -16.02 -13.74
N THR A 61 -17.55 -16.29 -13.90
CA THR A 61 -16.49 -15.29 -13.75
C THR A 61 -15.79 -15.07 -15.08
N ILE A 62 -15.29 -13.85 -15.28
CA ILE A 62 -14.42 -13.50 -16.41
C ILE A 62 -13.00 -13.44 -15.88
N ASN A 63 -12.09 -14.19 -16.51
CA ASN A 63 -10.69 -14.23 -16.12
C ASN A 63 -9.83 -13.56 -17.19
N ILE A 64 -9.13 -12.48 -16.82
CA ILE A 64 -8.29 -11.69 -17.71
C ILE A 64 -6.84 -11.89 -17.28
N SER A 65 -5.97 -12.37 -18.17
CA SER A 65 -4.56 -12.59 -17.84
C SER A 65 -3.85 -11.31 -17.38
N ALA A 66 -2.92 -11.43 -16.45
CA ALA A 66 -2.08 -10.34 -15.96
C ALA A 66 -0.65 -10.86 -15.75
N ASP A 67 0.31 -9.95 -15.73
CA ASP A 67 1.70 -10.28 -15.39
C ASP A 67 2.36 -9.04 -14.83
N PHE A 68 2.16 -8.80 -13.53
CA PHE A 68 2.82 -7.73 -12.82
C PHE A 68 3.14 -8.14 -11.39
N ARG A 69 4.28 -7.63 -10.91
CA ARG A 69 4.76 -7.81 -9.55
C ARG A 69 4.20 -6.71 -8.65
N LEU A 70 3.92 -7.06 -7.40
CA LEU A 70 3.58 -6.17 -6.31
C LEU A 70 4.66 -6.29 -5.25
N ASP A 71 5.29 -5.15 -4.95
CA ASP A 71 6.17 -4.95 -3.82
C ASP A 71 5.47 -4.09 -2.76
N VAL A 72 6.00 -4.05 -1.53
CA VAL A 72 5.41 -3.31 -0.42
C VAL A 72 5.13 -1.85 -0.82
N GLY A 73 3.90 -1.39 -0.57
CA GLY A 73 3.44 -0.04 -0.92
C GLY A 73 2.92 0.10 -2.34
N ASP A 74 2.99 -0.92 -3.20
CA ASP A 74 2.42 -0.83 -4.54
C ASP A 74 0.89 -0.76 -4.50
N VAL A 75 0.34 0.17 -5.26
CA VAL A 75 -1.10 0.35 -5.42
C VAL A 75 -1.50 0.05 -6.86
N VAL A 76 -2.37 -0.93 -7.02
CA VAL A 76 -2.94 -1.28 -8.32
C VAL A 76 -4.08 -0.32 -8.64
N LYS A 77 -3.95 0.40 -9.75
CA LYS A 77 -5.00 1.28 -10.27
C LYS A 77 -5.40 0.87 -11.68
N PHE A 78 -6.69 0.67 -11.91
CA PHE A 78 -7.28 0.64 -13.25
C PHE A 78 -8.02 1.95 -13.50
N PRO A 79 -7.47 2.89 -14.28
CA PRO A 79 -8.19 4.10 -14.66
C PRO A 79 -9.50 3.78 -15.37
N ALA A 80 -10.47 4.69 -15.32
CA ALA A 80 -11.74 4.52 -16.04
C ALA A 80 -11.52 4.13 -17.52
N GLY A 81 -12.23 3.09 -17.96
CA GLY A 81 -12.22 2.56 -19.33
C GLY A 81 -11.01 1.71 -19.72
N THR A 82 -10.11 1.39 -18.78
CA THR A 82 -8.88 0.63 -19.07
C THR A 82 -9.03 -0.88 -18.88
N LEU A 83 -9.96 -1.32 -18.03
CA LEU A 83 -10.25 -2.73 -17.79
C LEU A 83 -11.60 -3.09 -18.43
N LYS A 84 -11.62 -4.07 -19.33
CA LYS A 84 -12.79 -4.49 -20.10
C LYS A 84 -13.00 -5.99 -20.02
N GLU A 85 -14.26 -6.41 -20.12
CA GLU A 85 -14.67 -7.82 -20.11
C GLU A 85 -14.04 -8.64 -21.24
N THR A 86 -13.66 -7.99 -22.34
CA THR A 86 -13.09 -8.63 -23.54
C THR A 86 -11.56 -8.57 -23.60
N ASP A 87 -10.91 -8.00 -22.58
CA ASP A 87 -9.46 -7.88 -22.60
C ASP A 87 -8.80 -9.26 -22.53
N THR A 88 -7.77 -9.46 -23.35
CA THR A 88 -6.91 -10.64 -23.26
C THR A 88 -5.82 -10.49 -22.21
N GLN A 89 -5.49 -9.24 -21.83
CA GLN A 89 -4.50 -8.93 -20.80
C GLN A 89 -4.85 -7.64 -20.06
N ALA A 90 -4.88 -7.69 -18.73
CA ALA A 90 -5.07 -6.56 -17.85
C ALA A 90 -3.78 -5.74 -17.74
N ARG A 91 -3.89 -4.41 -17.86
CA ARG A 91 -2.76 -3.48 -17.82
C ARG A 91 -3.02 -2.36 -16.81
N PRO A 92 -2.85 -2.62 -15.51
CA PRO A 92 -3.02 -1.58 -14.50
C PRO A 92 -1.88 -0.56 -14.58
N THR A 93 -2.16 0.62 -14.01
CA THR A 93 -1.11 1.53 -13.55
C THR A 93 -0.72 1.11 -12.13
N ILE A 94 0.56 0.80 -11.92
CA ILE A 94 1.10 0.56 -10.58
C ILE A 94 1.63 1.88 -10.03
N LEU A 95 1.06 2.34 -8.93
CA LEU A 95 1.54 3.51 -8.20
C LEU A 95 2.45 3.01 -7.08
N SER A 96 3.71 3.42 -7.12
CA SER A 96 4.75 2.95 -6.21
C SER A 96 5.56 4.15 -5.70
N GLY A 97 6.12 4.05 -4.50
CA GLY A 97 7.07 5.03 -4.00
C GLY A 97 7.02 5.25 -2.50
N ALA A 98 7.93 6.10 -2.02
CA ALA A 98 8.02 6.52 -0.62
C ALA A 98 6.65 6.94 0.00
N PRO A 99 5.78 7.73 -0.69
CA PRO A 99 4.44 8.04 -0.20
C PRO A 99 3.63 6.85 0.30
N TYR A 100 3.58 5.78 -0.49
CA TYR A 100 2.71 4.64 -0.22
C TYR A 100 3.31 3.71 0.82
N VAL A 101 4.63 3.51 0.77
CA VAL A 101 5.36 2.73 1.78
C VAL A 101 5.21 3.37 3.15
N ALA A 102 5.33 4.69 3.27
CA ALA A 102 5.15 5.39 4.54
C ALA A 102 3.77 5.11 5.17
N MET A 103 2.71 5.16 4.38
CA MET A 103 1.36 4.86 4.86
C MET A 103 1.22 3.40 5.30
N VAL A 104 1.79 2.46 4.54
CA VAL A 104 1.79 1.03 4.89
C VAL A 104 2.49 0.80 6.23
N ARG A 105 3.67 1.39 6.42
CA ARG A 105 4.44 1.26 7.67
C ARG A 105 3.68 1.81 8.86
N ALA A 106 3.14 3.01 8.76
CA ALA A 106 2.36 3.57 9.86
C ALA A 106 1.16 2.73 10.26
N ARG A 107 0.47 2.16 9.26
CA ARG A 107 -0.66 1.27 9.48
C ARG A 107 -0.24 -0.02 10.19
N GLN A 108 0.81 -0.68 9.70
CA GLN A 108 1.36 -1.88 10.35
C GLN A 108 1.72 -1.57 11.82
N ALA A 109 2.26 -0.39 12.13
CA ALA A 109 2.63 -0.01 13.51
C ALA A 109 1.41 0.06 14.43
N MET A 110 0.33 0.62 13.92
CA MET A 110 -0.94 0.73 14.65
C MET A 110 -1.57 -0.63 14.92
N ILE A 111 -1.48 -1.58 13.97
CA ILE A 111 -1.95 -2.95 14.21
C ILE A 111 -1.11 -3.62 15.29
N GLU A 112 0.20 -3.55 15.17
CA GLU A 112 1.10 -4.30 16.05
C GLU A 112 1.13 -3.73 17.47
N LEU A 113 1.18 -2.41 17.62
CA LEU A 113 1.33 -1.74 18.92
C LEU A 113 0.01 -1.46 19.63
N ALA A 114 -1.08 -1.29 18.89
CA ALA A 114 -2.38 -0.91 19.44
C ALA A 114 -3.54 -1.85 19.06
N GLY A 115 -3.29 -2.87 18.24
CA GLY A 115 -4.33 -3.82 17.80
C GLY A 115 -5.38 -3.19 16.89
N ASP A 116 -5.14 -1.99 16.38
CA ASP A 116 -6.11 -1.23 15.59
C ASP A 116 -5.91 -1.44 14.09
N SER A 117 -6.99 -1.39 13.31
CA SER A 117 -6.95 -1.66 11.86
C SER A 117 -7.31 -0.40 11.08
N PRO A 118 -6.38 0.57 10.95
CA PRO A 118 -6.69 1.83 10.32
C PRO A 118 -6.93 1.65 8.81
N ILE A 119 -7.67 2.58 8.22
CA ILE A 119 -7.88 2.67 6.78
C ILE A 119 -6.95 3.72 6.17
N TYR A 120 -6.71 3.66 4.86
CA TYR A 120 -6.00 4.74 4.18
C TYR A 120 -6.98 5.88 3.89
N ALA A 121 -6.62 7.12 4.20
CA ALA A 121 -7.46 8.29 3.93
C ALA A 121 -7.71 8.54 2.43
N GLN A 122 -6.93 7.89 1.55
CA GLN A 122 -7.17 7.87 0.10
C GLN A 122 -8.35 6.96 -0.29
N GLN A 123 -8.82 6.12 0.63
CA GLN A 123 -10.02 5.33 0.48
C GLN A 123 -11.22 6.11 1.01
N LYS A 124 -12.42 5.67 0.64
CA LYS A 124 -13.66 6.28 1.10
C LYS A 124 -13.77 6.09 2.62
N ILE A 125 -13.55 7.17 3.37
CA ILE A 125 -13.68 7.18 4.84
C ILE A 125 -15.17 6.89 5.17
N PRO A 126 -15.46 6.00 6.14
CA PRO A 126 -16.82 5.76 6.60
C PRO A 126 -17.53 7.06 6.99
N GLU A 127 -18.85 7.09 6.78
CA GLU A 127 -19.68 8.14 7.37
C GLU A 127 -19.57 8.07 8.89
N SER A 128 -19.66 9.22 9.56
CA SER A 128 -19.25 9.49 10.96
C SER A 128 -19.86 8.65 12.08
N LYS A 129 -20.69 7.65 11.76
CA LYS A 129 -21.43 6.85 12.75
C LYS A 129 -20.61 5.72 13.36
N ASP A 130 -19.61 5.22 12.64
CA ASP A 130 -18.77 4.11 13.10
C ASP A 130 -17.39 4.64 13.52
N PRO A 131 -16.86 4.24 14.69
CA PRO A 131 -15.51 4.58 15.07
C PRO A 131 -14.50 4.09 14.03
N PHE A 132 -13.57 4.94 13.64
CA PHE A 132 -12.56 4.59 12.65
C PHE A 132 -11.22 5.22 12.98
N THR A 133 -10.17 4.64 12.39
CA THR A 133 -8.84 5.22 12.38
C THR A 133 -8.36 5.32 10.95
N ALA A 134 -7.78 6.45 10.56
CA ALA A 134 -7.29 6.66 9.21
C ALA A 134 -5.84 7.15 9.22
N VAL A 135 -5.05 6.69 8.25
CA VAL A 135 -3.70 7.17 7.97
C VAL A 135 -3.74 8.06 6.73
N HIS A 136 -3.20 9.27 6.86
CA HIS A 136 -3.07 10.24 5.78
C HIS A 136 -1.62 10.69 5.61
N LEU A 137 -1.14 10.79 4.38
CA LEU A 137 0.20 11.31 4.10
C LEU A 137 0.15 12.84 3.94
N LEU A 138 0.96 13.56 4.71
CA LEU A 138 1.15 15.00 4.53
C LEU A 138 2.25 15.30 3.53
N THR A 139 3.43 14.74 3.79
CA THR A 139 4.62 14.95 2.98
C THR A 139 5.47 13.69 2.96
N SER A 140 6.22 13.51 1.88
CA SER A 140 7.27 12.50 1.79
C SER A 140 8.45 13.04 1.00
N SER A 141 9.65 12.69 1.42
CA SER A 141 10.89 12.93 0.72
C SER A 141 11.63 11.60 0.52
N ARG A 142 12.45 11.56 -0.52
CA ARG A 142 13.37 10.46 -0.81
C ARG A 142 14.71 11.08 -1.15
N GLU A 143 15.78 10.49 -0.66
CA GLU A 143 17.11 10.89 -1.11
C GLU A 143 17.24 10.81 -2.65
N PRO A 144 17.99 11.74 -3.27
CA PRO A 144 18.12 11.77 -4.72
C PRO A 144 18.87 10.55 -5.27
N GLN A 145 19.74 9.94 -4.47
CA GLN A 145 20.56 8.80 -4.84
C GLN A 145 20.29 7.62 -3.92
N ALA A 146 20.36 6.41 -4.48
CA ALA A 146 20.25 5.20 -3.71
C ALA A 146 21.55 4.99 -2.91
N PHE A 147 21.45 4.73 -1.61
CA PHE A 147 22.61 4.46 -0.75
C PHE A 147 23.16 3.04 -0.97
N ALA A 148 22.31 2.12 -1.44
CA ALA A 148 22.71 0.76 -1.80
C ALA A 148 22.00 0.29 -3.06
N LYS A 149 22.61 -0.70 -3.72
CA LYS A 149 22.07 -1.40 -4.89
C LYS A 149 22.27 -2.89 -4.70
N SER A 150 21.23 -3.68 -4.92
CA SER A 150 21.27 -5.14 -4.85
C SER A 150 20.49 -5.76 -6.01
N TRP A 151 20.32 -7.08 -5.96
CA TRP A 151 19.58 -7.86 -6.95
C TRP A 151 18.58 -8.77 -6.25
N ASP A 152 17.39 -8.90 -6.82
CA ASP A 152 16.35 -9.85 -6.44
C ASP A 152 15.75 -10.46 -7.72
N GLY A 153 16.07 -11.73 -7.98
CA GLY A 153 15.78 -12.37 -9.27
C GLY A 153 16.28 -11.51 -10.43
N ASP A 154 15.40 -11.29 -11.42
CA ASP A 154 15.68 -10.46 -12.61
C ASP A 154 15.58 -8.94 -12.38
N TYR A 155 15.39 -8.50 -11.13
CA TYR A 155 15.22 -7.10 -10.78
C TYR A 155 16.48 -6.52 -10.14
N ARG A 156 16.83 -5.32 -10.58
CA ARG A 156 17.77 -4.48 -9.85
C ARG A 156 17.02 -3.73 -8.77
N VAL A 157 17.52 -3.80 -7.54
CA VAL A 157 16.90 -3.15 -6.38
C VAL A 157 17.74 -1.94 -5.97
N TYR A 158 17.10 -0.78 -5.90
CA TYR A 158 17.72 0.46 -5.45
C TYR A 158 17.14 0.83 -4.09
N HIS A 159 18.01 1.01 -3.09
CA HIS A 159 17.61 1.30 -1.72
C HIS A 159 17.79 2.78 -1.45
N TYR A 160 16.73 3.45 -1.01
CA TYR A 160 16.71 4.88 -0.72
C TYR A 160 16.31 5.13 0.72
N ASN A 161 17.00 6.04 1.41
CA ASN A 161 16.47 6.60 2.64
C ASN A 161 15.35 7.56 2.29
N CYS A 162 14.25 7.45 3.03
CA CYS A 162 13.06 8.26 2.88
C CYS A 162 12.66 8.83 4.21
N GLU A 163 11.98 9.97 4.16
CA GLU A 163 11.31 10.55 5.30
C GLU A 163 9.85 10.82 4.91
N ALA A 164 8.94 10.70 5.86
CA ALA A 164 7.55 11.07 5.65
C ALA A 164 6.94 11.69 6.89
N LYS A 165 5.99 12.59 6.68
CA LYS A 165 5.06 13.04 7.70
C LYS A 165 3.68 12.54 7.36
N ILE A 166 3.04 11.93 8.33
CA ILE A 166 1.68 11.42 8.21
C ILE A 166 0.82 11.96 9.34
N ILE A 167 -0.48 11.92 9.17
CA ILE A 167 -1.45 12.09 10.24
C ILE A 167 -2.15 10.76 10.46
N VAL A 168 -2.25 10.37 11.73
CA VAL A 168 -3.19 9.34 12.19
C VAL A 168 -4.39 10.05 12.79
N ILE A 169 -5.57 9.75 12.28
CA ILE A 169 -6.85 10.36 12.67
C ILE A 169 -7.69 9.28 13.33
N ARG A 170 -8.17 9.51 14.55
CA ARG A 170 -9.07 8.60 15.27
C ARG A 170 -10.40 9.31 15.55
N SER A 171 -11.51 8.69 15.14
CA SER A 171 -12.87 9.13 15.47
C SER A 171 -13.45 8.20 16.52
N SER A 172 -13.49 8.67 17.77
CA SER A 172 -13.99 7.94 18.94
C SER A 172 -13.98 8.84 20.19
N ASP A 173 -14.81 8.53 21.18
CA ASP A 173 -14.81 9.21 22.49
C ASP A 173 -13.48 9.01 23.26
N ASP A 174 -12.74 7.94 22.95
CA ASP A 174 -11.43 7.63 23.55
C ASP A 174 -10.23 8.10 22.70
N ALA A 175 -10.47 8.86 21.63
CA ALA A 175 -9.48 9.10 20.59
C ALA A 175 -8.15 9.68 21.12
N GLN A 176 -8.22 10.63 22.04
CA GLN A 176 -7.03 11.22 22.64
C GLN A 176 -6.25 10.20 23.48
N ALA A 177 -6.92 9.51 24.41
CA ALA A 177 -6.28 8.52 25.28
C ALA A 177 -5.68 7.35 24.48
N PHE A 178 -6.36 6.91 23.43
CA PHE A 178 -5.87 5.88 22.52
C PHE A 178 -4.57 6.30 21.82
N LEU A 179 -4.56 7.50 21.21
CA LEU A 179 -3.38 7.99 20.50
C LEU A 179 -2.21 8.31 21.44
N GLU A 180 -2.48 8.82 22.65
CA GLU A 180 -1.45 8.99 23.70
C GLU A 180 -0.84 7.65 24.10
N ASN A 181 -1.66 6.62 24.29
CA ASN A 181 -1.17 5.27 24.59
C ASN A 181 -0.32 4.71 23.45
N PHE A 182 -0.74 4.89 22.19
CA PHE A 182 0.05 4.48 21.03
C PHE A 182 1.44 5.13 21.02
N LEU A 183 1.53 6.44 21.28
CA LEU A 183 2.83 7.13 21.37
C LEU A 183 3.69 6.60 22.52
N ASN A 184 3.08 6.38 23.68
CA ASN A 184 3.79 5.78 24.81
C ASN A 184 4.34 4.39 24.46
N GLN A 185 3.61 3.59 23.68
CA GLN A 185 4.11 2.30 23.18
C GLN A 185 5.27 2.50 22.21
N VAL A 186 5.16 3.40 21.23
CA VAL A 186 6.25 3.72 20.29
C VAL A 186 7.52 4.14 21.04
N ASP A 187 7.40 5.05 22.01
CA ASP A 187 8.52 5.58 22.80
C ASP A 187 9.12 4.50 23.72
N SER A 188 8.30 3.62 24.31
CA SER A 188 8.75 2.59 25.25
C SER A 188 9.29 1.31 24.59
N THR A 189 8.98 1.08 23.31
CA THR A 189 9.38 -0.14 22.60
C THR A 189 10.85 -0.11 22.14
N GLU A 190 11.61 0.97 22.43
CA GLU A 190 13.06 1.12 22.13
C GLU A 190 13.51 0.45 20.82
N GLY A 191 12.75 0.65 19.74
CA GLY A 191 13.19 0.42 18.36
C GLY A 191 13.37 -1.02 17.87
N ASP A 192 13.65 -2.02 18.69
CA ASP A 192 14.28 -3.25 18.18
C ASP A 192 13.38 -4.13 17.30
N PHE A 193 12.07 -4.23 17.59
CA PHE A 193 11.19 -5.14 16.84
C PHE A 193 10.69 -4.51 15.52
N TRP A 194 10.19 -3.27 15.60
CA TRP A 194 9.59 -2.56 14.48
C TRP A 194 10.62 -2.06 13.45
N GLN A 195 11.79 -1.59 13.91
CA GLN A 195 12.80 -0.98 13.04
C GLN A 195 13.50 -2.01 12.17
N PHE A 196 13.76 -3.20 12.72
CA PHE A 196 14.56 -4.22 12.04
C PHE A 196 13.82 -4.92 10.91
N GLU A 197 12.56 -5.34 11.13
CA GLU A 197 11.85 -6.16 10.14
C GLU A 197 11.29 -5.33 8.97
N ASN A 198 10.93 -4.07 9.23
CA ASN A 198 10.26 -3.20 8.26
C ASN A 198 11.13 -2.05 7.75
N ASN A 199 12.37 -1.91 8.25
CA ASN A 199 13.31 -0.83 7.96
C ASN A 199 12.66 0.56 8.12
N CYS A 200 11.95 0.77 9.22
CA CYS A 200 11.19 1.98 9.49
C CYS A 200 11.38 2.42 10.95
N CYS A 201 11.72 3.68 11.18
CA CYS A 201 11.67 4.32 12.48
C CYS A 201 10.53 5.33 12.52
N ILE A 202 9.87 5.46 13.67
CA ILE A 202 8.88 6.49 13.97
C ILE A 202 9.54 7.43 14.98
N ASP A 203 9.93 8.63 14.54
CA ASP A 203 10.89 9.48 15.23
C ASP A 203 10.28 10.49 16.21
N ARG A 204 8.93 10.53 16.36
CA ARG A 204 8.09 11.32 17.30
C ARG A 204 7.01 12.16 16.63
N SER A 205 5.99 12.49 17.43
CA SER A 205 4.76 13.16 17.04
C SER A 205 4.73 14.68 17.22
N GLY A 206 3.99 15.36 16.33
CA GLY A 206 3.59 16.77 16.48
C GLY A 206 2.38 16.97 17.40
N ASP A 207 1.87 18.20 17.45
CA ASP A 207 0.78 18.63 18.34
C ASP A 207 -0.50 17.78 18.17
N PHE A 208 -1.08 17.36 19.29
CA PHE A 208 -2.42 16.80 19.32
C PHE A 208 -3.41 17.92 19.00
N GLU A 209 -4.20 17.72 17.94
CA GLU A 209 -5.32 18.59 17.66
C GLU A 209 -6.61 17.83 17.96
N ASN A 210 -7.39 18.38 18.89
CA ASN A 210 -8.78 18.01 19.10
C ASN A 210 -9.63 19.06 18.41
N SER A 211 -9.75 18.94 17.09
CA SER A 211 -10.64 19.77 16.30
C SER A 211 -11.73 18.90 15.69
N SER A 212 -12.86 19.53 15.34
CA SER A 212 -13.84 18.96 14.43
C SER A 212 -13.48 19.44 13.02
N PRO A 213 -12.51 18.85 12.32
CA PRO A 213 -12.14 19.31 11.00
C PRO A 213 -13.33 19.11 10.06
N LEU A 214 -13.72 20.19 9.37
CA LEU A 214 -14.66 20.12 8.26
C LEU A 214 -13.94 19.50 7.07
N ILE A 215 -14.03 18.18 6.93
CA ILE A 215 -13.78 17.50 5.67
C ILE A 215 -15.16 17.25 5.05
N ASP A 216 -15.45 17.87 3.90
CA ASP A 216 -16.70 17.69 3.14
C ASP A 216 -18.03 17.94 3.90
N ASN A 217 -18.15 19.03 4.66
CA ASN A 217 -19.41 19.47 5.30
C ASN A 217 -20.06 18.48 6.30
N LEU A 218 -19.31 17.48 6.79
CA LEU A 218 -19.76 16.56 7.82
C LEU A 218 -19.18 16.98 9.18
N VAL A 219 -20.04 17.25 10.15
CA VAL A 219 -19.63 17.49 11.55
C VAL A 219 -19.28 16.13 12.15
N TYR A 220 -18.00 15.85 12.31
CA TYR A 220 -17.52 14.65 13.00
C TYR A 220 -17.49 14.92 14.51
N GLN A 221 -18.18 14.08 15.30
CA GLN A 221 -18.07 14.10 16.75
C GLN A 221 -16.70 13.55 17.15
N GLN A 222 -15.91 14.38 17.86
CA GLN A 222 -14.61 14.10 18.46
C GLN A 222 -13.61 13.32 17.58
N MET A 223 -12.72 14.08 16.95
CA MET A 223 -11.57 13.52 16.25
C MET A 223 -10.31 13.95 17.00
N ALA A 224 -9.46 13.00 17.36
CA ALA A 224 -8.09 13.29 17.74
C ALA A 224 -7.18 12.94 16.58
N GLN A 225 -6.23 13.82 16.30
CA GLN A 225 -5.20 13.56 15.31
C GLN A 225 -3.82 13.72 15.92
N VAL A 226 -2.91 12.85 15.48
CA VAL A 226 -1.50 12.93 15.80
C VAL A 226 -0.69 12.92 14.51
N THR A 227 0.20 13.88 14.37
CA THR A 227 1.16 13.88 13.25
C THR A 227 2.34 13.01 13.64
N LEU A 228 2.76 12.06 12.80
CA LEU A 228 3.94 11.22 13.02
C LEU A 228 5.00 11.54 11.96
N SER A 229 6.26 11.54 12.36
CA SER A 229 7.41 11.56 11.42
C SER A 229 8.00 10.16 11.33
N LEU A 230 8.26 9.69 10.11
CA LEU A 230 8.87 8.40 9.83
C LEU A 230 10.15 8.59 9.03
N THR A 231 11.14 7.77 9.34
CA THR A 231 12.31 7.53 8.49
C THR A 231 12.31 6.06 8.08
N PHE A 232 12.50 5.75 6.80
CA PHE A 232 12.41 4.37 6.31
C PHE A 232 13.18 4.12 5.02
N VAL A 233 13.44 2.85 4.73
CA VAL A 233 14.06 2.43 3.47
C VAL A 233 12.99 2.09 2.43
N TYR A 234 13.03 2.77 1.29
CA TYR A 234 12.26 2.41 0.11
C TYR A 234 13.12 1.62 -0.87
N GLN A 235 12.62 0.44 -1.26
CA GLN A 235 13.23 -0.41 -2.28
C GLN A 235 12.51 -0.21 -3.61
N HIS A 236 13.22 0.35 -4.58
CA HIS A 236 12.71 0.49 -5.94
C HIS A 236 13.22 -0.67 -6.80
N TYR A 237 12.30 -1.52 -7.24
CA TYR A 237 12.56 -2.65 -8.13
C TYR A 237 12.46 -2.19 -9.58
N LYS A 238 13.54 -2.42 -10.35
CA LYS A 238 13.60 -2.06 -11.76
C LYS A 238 14.05 -3.25 -12.59
N ARG A 239 13.22 -3.64 -13.55
CA ARG A 239 13.62 -4.55 -14.61
C ARG A 239 14.46 -3.80 -15.64
N GLU A 240 15.75 -4.11 -15.70
CA GLU A 240 16.67 -3.47 -16.63
C GLU A 240 16.51 -4.07 -18.03
N SER A 241 16.32 -3.23 -19.04
CA SER A 241 16.03 -3.67 -20.42
C SER A 241 17.16 -4.45 -21.09
N TRP A 242 18.40 -4.27 -20.63
CA TRP A 242 19.60 -4.94 -21.14
C TRP A 242 19.83 -6.31 -20.51
N ILE A 243 19.01 -6.72 -19.52
CA ILE A 243 19.18 -7.99 -18.80
C ILE A 243 18.17 -9.01 -19.33
N GLU A 244 18.67 -10.21 -19.62
CA GLU A 244 17.85 -11.36 -19.95
C GLU A 244 17.39 -12.05 -18.67
N SER A 245 18.32 -12.35 -17.78
CA SER A 245 18.06 -12.87 -16.44
C SER A 245 19.20 -12.55 -15.47
N ALA A 246 18.92 -12.64 -14.17
CA ALA A 246 19.92 -12.53 -13.12
C ALA A 246 19.76 -13.65 -12.09
N THR A 247 20.88 -14.23 -11.67
CA THR A 247 20.92 -15.28 -10.64
C THR A 247 21.81 -14.83 -9.50
N VAL A 248 21.24 -14.76 -8.30
CA VAL A 248 21.96 -14.45 -7.06
C VAL A 248 22.37 -15.77 -6.40
N THR A 249 23.67 -15.95 -6.16
CA THR A 249 24.23 -17.12 -5.49
C THR A 249 24.64 -16.77 -4.06
N PRO A 250 24.75 -17.77 -3.15
CA PRO A 250 25.22 -17.54 -1.79
C PRO A 250 26.53 -16.75 -1.77
N CYS A 251 26.64 -15.80 -0.83
CA CYS A 251 27.71 -14.79 -0.74
C CYS A 251 27.63 -13.63 -1.74
N ASP A 252 26.41 -13.20 -2.12
CA ASP A 252 26.12 -11.99 -2.91
C ASP A 252 26.80 -11.92 -4.28
N LYS A 253 27.22 -13.07 -4.83
CA LYS A 253 27.70 -13.15 -6.20
C LYS A 253 26.51 -13.19 -7.14
N VAL A 254 26.44 -12.19 -8.03
CA VAL A 254 25.38 -12.08 -9.03
C VAL A 254 25.93 -12.42 -10.40
N THR A 255 25.30 -13.40 -11.04
CA THR A 255 25.55 -13.74 -12.45
C THR A 255 24.45 -13.11 -13.29
N LEU A 256 24.82 -12.27 -14.25
CA LEU A 256 23.89 -11.60 -15.15
C LEU A 256 23.99 -12.24 -16.54
N ALA A 257 22.86 -12.72 -17.07
CA ALA A 257 22.71 -12.99 -18.48
C ALA A 257 22.28 -11.68 -19.17
N ILE A 258 23.14 -11.15 -20.02
CA ILE A 258 22.90 -9.89 -20.72
C ILE A 258 22.28 -10.22 -22.08
N ARG A 259 21.23 -9.50 -22.47
CA ARG A 259 20.67 -9.63 -23.82
C ARG A 259 21.73 -9.22 -24.82
N GLY A 260 22.13 -10.12 -25.71
CA GLY A 260 22.99 -9.79 -26.84
C GLY A 260 22.28 -8.74 -27.71
N TYR A 261 22.90 -7.58 -27.88
CA TYR A 261 22.51 -6.58 -28.86
C TYR A 261 23.13 -6.89 -30.21
#